data_AF-A0A9Q1CQ84-F1
#
_entry.id   AF-A0A9Q1CQ84-F1
#
_cell.length_a   1.000
_cell.length_b   1.000
_cell.length_c   1.000
_cell.angle_alpha   90.00
_cell.angle_beta   90.00
_cell.angle_gamma   90.00
#
_symmetry.space_group_name_H-M   'P 1'
#
loop_
_entity.id
_entity.type
_entity.pdbx_description
1 polymer ?
#
loop_
_entity_poly.entity_id
_entity_poly.type
_entity_poly.pdbx_seq_one_letter_code
_entity_poly.pdbx_strand_id
1 'polypeptide(L)'
;MEMAEEEEEHFDETIDDLKDMAAIFVAKLKAFSALPNSVIDQVITDVGEIMSHTMSYIKSKLDIIAEQTPHHFMEEVPVVVDLRRQLLSDIHELSNPFSDLLSEYKRNNYFKKKGALLLPEEKLLGHTLTPAVDKSTGNAIQIQQKDTF
;
A
#
# COMPACT_ATOMS: atom_id res chain seq x y z
N MET A 1 19.39 -9.56 33.24
CA MET A 1 18.14 -10.32 33.23
C MET A 1 16.98 -9.35 33.06
N GLU A 2 16.93 -8.24 33.82
CA GLU A 2 15.94 -7.15 33.63
C GLU A 2 15.94 -6.51 32.23
N MET A 3 17.08 -6.19 31.61
CA MET A 3 17.08 -5.54 30.27
C MET A 3 16.47 -6.40 29.14
N ALA A 4 16.54 -7.73 29.27
CA ALA A 4 15.98 -8.62 28.24
C ALA A 4 14.45 -8.70 28.36
N GLU A 5 13.91 -8.59 29.57
CA GLU A 5 12.46 -8.59 29.84
C GLU A 5 11.82 -7.26 29.41
N GLU A 6 12.49 -6.12 29.68
CA GLU A 6 12.01 -4.79 29.25
C GLU A 6 11.99 -4.63 27.71
N GLU A 7 12.97 -5.21 27.00
CA GLU A 7 12.96 -5.23 25.53
C GLU A 7 11.85 -6.11 24.97
N GLU A 8 11.61 -7.29 25.56
CA GLU A 8 10.57 -8.22 25.12
C GLU A 8 9.16 -7.60 25.26
N GLU A 9 8.88 -6.93 26.38
CA GLU A 9 7.60 -6.22 26.60
C GLU A 9 7.37 -5.09 25.58
N HIS A 10 8.40 -4.28 25.28
CA HIS A 10 8.30 -3.21 24.28
C HIS A 10 8.01 -3.75 22.86
N PHE A 11 8.49 -4.95 22.53
CA PHE A 11 8.21 -5.57 21.23
C PHE A 11 6.80 -6.13 21.12
N ASP A 12 6.28 -6.71 22.20
CA ASP A 12 4.90 -7.20 22.23
C ASP A 12 3.92 -6.03 22.10
N GLU A 13 4.18 -4.90 22.76
CA GLU A 13 3.41 -3.66 22.58
C GLU A 13 3.44 -3.17 21.11
N THR A 14 4.61 -3.16 20.48
CA THR A 14 4.75 -2.73 19.06
C THR A 14 3.98 -3.64 18.10
N ILE A 15 3.95 -4.95 18.37
CA ILE A 15 3.20 -5.92 17.55
C ILE A 15 1.70 -5.73 17.73
N ASP A 16 1.24 -5.47 18.95
CA ASP A 16 -0.18 -5.26 19.23
C ASP A 16 -0.68 -3.94 18.61
N ASP A 17 0.13 -2.88 18.66
CA ASP A 17 -0.14 -1.64 17.93
C ASP A 17 -0.31 -1.86 16.42
N LEU A 18 0.56 -2.69 15.82
CA LEU A 18 0.47 -3.05 14.40
C LEU A 18 -0.83 -3.81 14.08
N LYS A 19 -1.24 -4.74 14.95
CA LYS A 19 -2.51 -5.47 14.80
C LYS A 19 -3.69 -4.51 14.89
N ASP A 20 -3.67 -3.56 15.81
CA ASP A 20 -4.72 -2.56 15.98
C ASP A 20 -4.82 -1.62 14.78
N MET A 21 -3.69 -1.14 14.24
CA MET A 21 -3.66 -0.36 13.00
C MET A 21 -4.28 -1.12 11.82
N ALA A 22 -3.94 -2.41 11.66
CA ALA A 22 -4.51 -3.25 10.63
C ALA A 22 -6.02 -3.48 10.83
N ALA A 23 -6.46 -3.68 12.07
CA ALA A 23 -7.88 -3.83 12.40
C ALA A 23 -8.68 -2.56 12.08
N ILE A 24 -8.15 -1.39 12.44
CA ILE A 24 -8.74 -0.07 12.15
C ILE A 24 -8.83 0.14 10.63
N PHE A 25 -7.77 -0.18 9.89
CA PHE A 25 -7.76 -0.08 8.43
C PHE A 25 -8.88 -0.93 7.80
N VAL A 26 -9.02 -2.19 8.21
CA VAL A 26 -10.09 -3.08 7.73
C VAL A 26 -11.47 -2.55 8.12
N ALA A 27 -11.63 -2.02 9.33
CA ALA A 27 -12.89 -1.42 9.78
C ALA A 27 -13.28 -0.20 8.93
N LYS A 28 -12.32 0.69 8.63
CA LYS A 28 -12.52 1.85 7.74
C LYS A 28 -12.95 1.41 6.35
N LEU A 29 -12.27 0.42 5.75
CA LEU A 29 -12.63 -0.09 4.43
C LEU A 29 -14.07 -0.63 4.37
N LYS A 30 -14.52 -1.33 5.42
CA LYS A 30 -15.90 -1.83 5.52
C LYS A 30 -16.92 -0.71 5.67
N ALA A 31 -16.57 0.39 6.33
CA ALA A 31 -17.48 1.51 6.56
C ALA A 31 -17.71 2.38 5.30
N PHE A 32 -16.68 2.59 4.46
CA PHE A 32 -16.70 3.56 3.35
C PHE A 32 -17.09 2.97 1.98
N SER A 33 -18.10 2.08 1.95
CA SER A 33 -18.53 1.38 0.71
C SER A 33 -19.04 2.25 -0.46
N ALA A 34 -19.03 3.60 -0.38
CA ALA A 34 -19.74 4.46 -1.33
C ALA A 34 -18.96 5.65 -1.95
N LEU A 35 -17.72 5.97 -1.55
CA LEU A 35 -16.99 7.15 -2.09
C LEU A 35 -15.53 6.83 -2.46
N PRO A 36 -15.17 6.69 -3.76
CA PRO A 36 -13.85 6.21 -4.18
C PRO A 36 -12.68 7.16 -3.86
N ASN A 37 -12.87 8.48 -4.00
CA ASN A 37 -11.75 9.43 -3.94
C ASN A 37 -11.23 9.67 -2.51
N SER A 38 -12.13 9.77 -1.52
CA SER A 38 -11.71 9.90 -0.11
C SER A 38 -11.04 8.63 0.40
N VAL A 39 -11.43 7.47 -0.15
CA VAL A 39 -10.88 6.17 0.24
C VAL A 39 -9.46 5.97 -0.27
N ILE A 40 -9.10 6.48 -1.45
CA ILE A 40 -7.72 6.36 -1.98
C ILE A 40 -6.71 7.02 -1.03
N ASP A 41 -6.99 8.25 -0.60
CA ASP A 41 -6.06 8.99 0.26
C ASP A 41 -5.96 8.35 1.63
N GLN A 42 -7.09 7.86 2.16
CA GLN A 42 -7.12 7.09 3.40
C GLN A 42 -6.31 5.79 3.29
N VAL A 43 -6.43 5.07 2.18
CA VAL A 43 -5.70 3.81 1.92
C VAL A 43 -4.20 4.06 1.84
N ILE A 44 -3.78 5.09 1.11
CA ILE A 44 -2.36 5.45 0.99
C ILE A 44 -1.77 5.76 2.37
N THR A 45 -2.48 6.56 3.17
CA THR A 45 -2.04 6.93 4.52
C THR A 45 -2.00 5.71 5.44
N ASP A 46 -3.11 4.98 5.59
CA ASP A 46 -3.20 3.86 6.54
C ASP A 46 -2.20 2.74 6.19
N VAL A 47 -2.06 2.39 4.89
CA VAL A 47 -1.09 1.38 4.46
C VAL A 47 0.35 1.90 4.56
N GLY A 48 0.58 3.19 4.29
CA GLY A 48 1.89 3.83 4.49
C GLY A 48 2.33 3.78 5.95
N GLU A 49 1.42 4.07 6.88
CA GLU A 49 1.68 3.99 8.32
C GLU A 49 1.97 2.56 8.77
N ILE A 50 1.17 1.57 8.34
CA ILE A 50 1.39 0.15 8.65
C ILE A 50 2.77 -0.30 8.14
N MET A 51 3.11 0.03 6.90
CA MET A 51 4.41 -0.33 6.31
C MET A 51 5.57 0.35 7.03
N SER A 52 5.45 1.64 7.36
CA SER A 52 6.47 2.36 8.11
C SER A 52 6.72 1.75 9.49
N HIS A 53 5.67 1.40 10.23
CA HIS A 53 5.81 0.76 11.54
C HIS A 53 6.38 -0.66 11.42
N THR A 54 5.93 -1.44 10.44
CA THR A 54 6.43 -2.80 10.17
C THR A 54 7.93 -2.77 9.85
N MET A 55 8.35 -1.84 8.98
CA MET A 55 9.76 -1.71 8.59
C MET A 55 10.61 -1.18 9.76
N SER A 56 10.07 -0.32 10.61
CA SER A 56 10.73 0.14 11.83
C SER A 56 10.94 -1.01 12.83
N TYR A 57 9.95 -1.88 12.99
CA TYR A 57 10.05 -3.08 13.81
C TYR A 57 11.08 -4.08 13.26
N ILE A 58 11.09 -4.33 11.95
CA ILE A 58 12.09 -5.20 11.33
C ILE A 58 13.50 -4.62 11.53
N LYS A 59 13.66 -3.30 11.35
CA LYS A 59 14.93 -2.63 11.55
C LYS A 59 15.43 -2.75 12.99
N SER A 60 14.58 -2.55 13.99
CA SER A 60 14.99 -2.67 15.39
C SER A 60 15.38 -4.10 15.76
N LYS A 61 14.68 -5.12 15.24
CA LYS A 61 15.10 -6.52 15.39
C LYS A 61 16.47 -6.80 14.75
N LEU A 62 16.74 -6.22 13.58
CA LEU A 62 18.04 -6.34 12.92
C LEU A 62 19.16 -5.65 13.70
N ASP A 63 18.88 -4.49 14.30
CA ASP A 63 19.85 -3.76 15.12
C ASP A 63 20.21 -4.57 16.39
N ILE A 64 19.23 -5.21 17.05
CA ILE A 64 19.51 -6.13 18.18
C ILE A 64 20.37 -7.32 17.75
N ILE A 65 20.04 -7.95 16.62
CA ILE A 65 20.85 -9.07 16.09
C ILE A 65 22.28 -8.59 15.81
N ALA A 66 22.44 -7.36 15.30
CA ALA A 66 23.75 -6.78 15.05
C ALA A 66 24.55 -6.53 16.34
N GLU A 67 23.90 -6.07 17.42
CA GLU A 67 24.52 -5.86 18.73
C GLU A 67 24.93 -7.17 19.41
N GLN A 68 24.16 -8.24 19.23
CA GLN A 68 24.46 -9.57 19.78
C GLN A 68 25.50 -10.35 18.95
N THR A 69 25.80 -9.89 17.73
CA THR A 69 26.79 -10.53 16.85
C THR A 69 28.18 -10.00 17.15
N PRO A 70 29.22 -10.86 17.25
CA PRO A 70 30.60 -10.39 17.45
C PRO A 70 31.00 -9.35 16.39
N HIS A 71 31.51 -8.19 16.82
CA HIS A 71 31.82 -7.06 15.93
C HIS A 71 32.65 -7.42 14.70
N HIS A 72 33.55 -8.40 14.83
CA HIS A 72 34.44 -8.88 13.77
C HIS A 72 33.64 -9.50 12.60
N PHE A 73 32.44 -10.05 12.87
CA PHE A 73 31.57 -10.61 11.85
C PHE A 73 30.72 -9.55 11.13
N MET A 74 30.34 -8.48 11.84
CA MET A 74 29.45 -7.43 11.33
C MET A 74 30.20 -6.31 10.58
N GLU A 75 31.47 -6.06 10.90
CA GLU A 75 32.24 -4.94 10.34
C GLU A 75 33.43 -5.35 9.45
N GLU A 76 33.98 -6.56 9.64
CA GLU A 76 35.21 -6.97 8.96
C GLU A 76 34.97 -7.98 7.83
N VAL A 77 33.79 -8.60 7.75
CA VAL A 77 33.43 -9.53 6.67
C VAL A 77 32.71 -8.75 5.55
N PRO A 78 33.35 -8.50 4.39
CA PRO A 78 32.80 -7.60 3.37
C PRO A 78 31.42 -8.00 2.87
N VAL A 79 31.18 -9.31 2.74
CA VAL A 79 29.89 -9.87 2.30
C VAL A 79 28.76 -9.52 3.28
N VAL A 80 29.02 -9.58 4.58
CA VAL A 80 28.02 -9.29 5.63
C VAL A 80 27.75 -7.78 5.68
N VAL A 81 28.79 -6.96 5.55
CA VAL A 81 28.67 -5.50 5.49
C VAL A 81 27.82 -5.06 4.29
N ASP A 82 28.08 -5.62 3.12
CA ASP A 82 27.33 -5.27 1.90
C ASP A 82 25.87 -5.75 1.97
N LEU A 83 25.64 -6.97 2.50
CA LEU A 83 24.29 -7.49 2.69
C LEU A 83 23.49 -6.63 3.68
N ARG A 84 24.10 -6.21 4.80
CA ARG A 84 23.47 -5.31 5.77
C ARG A 84 23.11 -3.98 5.14
N ARG A 85 24.01 -3.40 4.33
CA ARG A 85 23.76 -2.14 3.62
C ARG A 85 22.59 -2.27 2.64
N GLN A 86 22.55 -3.36 1.86
CA GLN A 86 21.44 -3.64 0.95
C GLN A 86 20.12 -3.78 1.72
N LEU A 87 20.09 -4.57 2.78
CA LEU A 87 18.90 -4.77 3.60
C LEU A 87 18.38 -3.46 4.21
N LEU A 88 19.25 -2.59 4.72
CA LEU A 88 18.85 -1.28 5.22
C LEU A 88 18.31 -0.35 4.12
N SER A 89 18.85 -0.45 2.90
CA SER A 89 18.34 0.26 1.72
C SER A 89 16.95 -0.23 1.36
N ASP A 90 16.76 -1.55 1.28
CA ASP A 90 15.48 -2.17 0.93
C ASP A 90 14.40 -1.81 1.97
N ILE A 91 14.74 -1.84 3.26
CA ILE A 91 13.83 -1.42 4.34
C ILE A 91 13.39 0.04 4.18
N HIS A 92 14.32 0.93 3.80
CA HIS A 92 14.01 2.32 3.57
C HIS A 92 13.05 2.51 2.39
N GLU A 93 13.31 1.83 1.26
CA GLU A 93 12.42 1.89 0.10
C GLU A 93 11.02 1.33 0.40
N LEU A 94 10.95 0.22 1.12
CA LEU A 94 9.69 -0.44 1.47
C LEU A 94 8.87 0.30 2.55
N SER A 95 9.49 1.17 3.34
CA SER A 95 8.80 1.97 4.35
C SER A 95 7.79 2.97 3.76
N ASN A 96 7.95 3.35 2.48
CA ASN A 96 7.03 4.22 1.79
C ASN A 96 6.65 3.68 0.40
N PRO A 97 5.71 2.71 0.33
CA PRO A 97 5.34 2.04 -0.91
C PRO A 97 4.65 2.98 -1.93
N PHE A 98 4.23 4.17 -1.52
CA PHE A 98 3.53 5.14 -2.36
C PHE A 98 4.31 6.44 -2.58
N SER A 99 5.63 6.42 -2.34
CA SER A 99 6.52 7.58 -2.50
C SER A 99 6.41 8.24 -3.88
N ASP A 100 6.16 7.47 -4.92
CA ASP A 100 5.99 7.96 -6.29
C ASP A 100 4.60 8.57 -6.58
N LEU A 101 3.61 8.37 -5.71
CA LEU A 101 2.21 8.73 -5.91
C LEU A 101 1.84 10.10 -5.27
N LEU A 102 2.73 11.08 -5.37
CA LEU A 102 2.54 12.39 -4.70
C LEU A 102 1.34 13.20 -5.23
N SER A 103 1.03 13.09 -6.53
CA SER A 103 -0.07 13.85 -7.14
C SER A 103 -1.36 13.03 -7.25
N GLU A 104 -2.51 13.70 -7.15
CA GLU A 104 -3.82 13.07 -7.35
C GLU A 104 -3.92 12.38 -8.72
N TYR A 105 -3.37 13.01 -9.77
CA TYR A 105 -3.30 12.40 -11.10
C TYR A 105 -2.54 11.06 -11.08
N LYS A 106 -1.39 10.99 -10.41
CA LYS A 106 -0.60 9.75 -10.31
C LYS A 106 -1.33 8.68 -9.48
N ARG A 107 -1.96 9.07 -8.37
CA ARG A 107 -2.80 8.21 -7.53
C ARG A 107 -3.95 7.61 -8.35
N ASN A 108 -4.76 8.46 -8.99
CA ASN A 108 -5.90 8.02 -9.78
C ASN A 108 -5.47 7.12 -10.95
N ASN A 109 -4.38 7.46 -11.65
CA ASN A 109 -3.87 6.62 -12.73
C ASN A 109 -3.37 5.26 -12.22
N TYR A 110 -2.68 5.22 -11.07
CA TYR A 110 -2.22 3.98 -10.45
C TYR A 110 -3.40 3.08 -10.09
N PHE A 111 -4.37 3.57 -9.31
CA PHE A 111 -5.51 2.77 -8.88
C PHE A 111 -6.46 2.40 -10.02
N LYS A 112 -6.61 3.27 -11.04
CA LYS A 112 -7.36 2.96 -12.27
C LYS A 112 -6.70 1.81 -13.03
N LYS A 113 -5.37 1.84 -13.22
CA LYS A 113 -4.61 0.74 -13.88
C LYS A 113 -4.70 -0.58 -13.12
N LYS A 114 -4.83 -0.52 -11.79
CA LYS A 114 -5.01 -1.70 -10.93
C LYS A 114 -6.45 -2.18 -10.83
N GLY A 115 -7.40 -1.50 -11.48
CA GLY A 115 -8.83 -1.84 -11.42
C GLY A 115 -9.49 -1.57 -10.06
N ALA A 116 -8.80 -0.84 -9.17
CA ALA A 116 -9.26 -0.55 -7.81
C ALA A 116 -10.06 0.76 -7.73
N LEU A 117 -9.99 1.61 -8.77
CA LEU A 117 -10.72 2.86 -8.86
C LEU A 117 -11.76 2.79 -9.99
N LEU A 118 -13.04 2.79 -9.61
CA LEU A 118 -14.17 3.01 -10.51
C LEU A 118 -14.51 4.49 -10.50
N LEU A 119 -14.16 5.19 -11.58
CA LEU A 119 -14.58 6.57 -11.78
C LEU A 119 -15.93 6.59 -12.52
N PRO A 120 -16.83 7.53 -12.21
CA PRO A 120 -17.99 7.80 -13.05
C PRO A 120 -17.52 8.07 -14.48
N GLU A 121 -18.06 7.35 -15.45
CA GLU A 121 -17.86 7.72 -16.84
C GLU A 121 -18.61 9.03 -17.11
N GLU A 122 -17.91 10.01 -17.69
CA GLU A 122 -18.55 11.22 -18.19
C GLU A 122 -19.61 10.83 -19.21
N LYS A 123 -20.89 11.03 -18.87
CA LYS A 123 -21.97 10.87 -19.82
C LYS A 123 -21.96 12.08 -20.75
N LEU A 124 -21.68 11.85 -22.03
CA LEU A 124 -21.88 12.86 -23.06
C LEU A 124 -23.37 13.25 -23.09
N LEU A 125 -23.66 14.51 -22.79
CA LEU A 125 -25.02 15.05 -22.88
C LEU A 125 -25.49 15.02 -24.34
N GLY A 126 -26.76 14.67 -24.56
CA GLY A 126 -27.31 14.49 -25.90
C GLY A 126 -26.83 13.22 -26.60
N HIS A 127 -26.41 12.20 -25.82
CA HIS A 127 -26.16 10.87 -26.32
C HIS A 127 -26.88 9.83 -25.47
N THR A 128 -27.51 8.87 -26.13
CA THR A 128 -28.16 7.70 -25.53
C THR A 128 -27.37 6.43 -25.83
N LEU A 129 -27.42 5.47 -24.90
CA LEU A 129 -26.84 4.14 -25.10
C LEU A 129 -27.92 3.23 -25.69
N THR A 130 -27.77 2.86 -26.96
CA THR A 130 -28.67 1.93 -27.63
C THR A 130 -28.07 0.51 -27.61
N PRO A 131 -28.88 -0.51 -27.28
CA PRO A 131 -28.44 -1.89 -27.37
C PRO A 131 -28.19 -2.25 -28.84
N ALA A 132 -27.05 -2.89 -29.10
CA ALA A 132 -26.67 -3.41 -30.41
C ALA A 132 -26.04 -4.80 -30.25
N VAL A 133 -25.89 -5.49 -31.37
CA VAL A 133 -25.18 -6.76 -31.42
C VAL A 133 -23.88 -6.53 -32.16
N ASP A 134 -22.76 -6.87 -31.53
CA ASP A 134 -21.46 -6.86 -32.17
C ASP A 134 -21.48 -7.89 -33.32
N LYS A 135 -21.31 -7.42 -34.55
CA LYS A 135 -21.36 -8.28 -35.75
C LYS A 135 -20.23 -9.28 -35.83
N SER A 136 -19.14 -9.07 -35.10
CA SER A 136 -17.97 -9.96 -35.09
C SER A 136 -18.10 -11.07 -34.05
N THR A 137 -18.68 -10.78 -32.87
CA THR A 137 -18.76 -11.72 -31.74
C THR A 137 -20.16 -12.25 -31.45
N GLY A 138 -21.20 -11.61 -31.98
CA GLY A 138 -22.61 -11.94 -31.68
C GLY A 138 -23.08 -11.50 -30.30
N ASN A 139 -22.23 -10.83 -29.51
CA ASN A 139 -22.55 -10.40 -28.17
C ASN A 139 -23.40 -9.13 -28.16
N ALA A 140 -24.28 -9.03 -27.17
CA ALA A 140 -24.99 -7.79 -26.89
C ALA A 140 -24.01 -6.75 -26.33
N ILE A 141 -23.95 -5.61 -26.99
CA ILE A 141 -23.16 -4.44 -26.60
C ILE A 141 -24.06 -3.21 -26.49
N GLN A 142 -23.57 -2.15 -25.86
CA GLN A 142 -24.21 -0.83 -25.90
C GLN A 142 -23.36 0.11 -26.75
N ILE A 143 -23.99 0.78 -27.70
CA ILE A 143 -23.33 1.79 -28.54
C ILE A 143 -23.88 3.16 -28.20
N GLN A 144 -22.98 4.14 -28.17
CA GLN A 144 -23.33 5.52 -27.91
C GLN A 144 -23.85 6.17 -29.19
N GLN A 145 -25.09 6.65 -29.17
CA GLN A 145 -25.76 7.27 -30.30
C GLN A 145 -26.12 8.71 -29.94
N LYS A 146 -25.88 9.66 -30.85
CA LYS A 146 -26.24 11.07 -30.63
C LYS A 146 -27.75 11.22 -30.72
N ASP A 147 -28.34 11.91 -29.76
CA ASP A 147 -29.75 12.26 -29.76
C ASP A 147 -30.00 13.22 -30.93
N THR A 148 -30.80 12.77 -31.89
CA THR A 148 -31.31 13.62 -32.98
C THR A 148 -32.71 14.08 -32.63
N PHE A 149 -32.89 15.40 -32.49
CA PHE A 149 -34.19 16.07 -32.40
C PHE A 149 -34.83 16.23 -33.78
#